data_AF-A0A958HUB4-F1
#
_entry.id   AF-A0A958HUB4-F1
#
_cell.length_a   1.000
_cell.length_b   1.000
_cell.length_c   1.000
_cell.angle_alpha   90.00
_cell.angle_beta   90.00
_cell.angle_gamma   90.00
#
_symmetry.space_group_name_H-M   'P 1'
#
loop_
_entity.id
_entity.type
_entity.pdbx_description
1 polymer ?
#
loop_
_entity_poly.entity_id
_entity_poly.type
_entity_poly.pdbx_seq_one_letter_code
_entity_poly.pdbx_strand_id
1 'polypeptide(L)'
;TALRYIDGQNSRYAYLPNAGLLFPGLLEPEPEAKSQPEPERSCAELVAAREQDLLINDWMATITSQYIYKLLHRQPISSFVSYVSADGMSVRSVPICRDELLPYLLNS
;
A
#
# COMPACT_ATOMS: atom_id res chain seq x y z
N THR A 1 8.78 -22.58 -3.65
CA THR A 1 8.43 -21.86 -2.41
C THR A 1 8.78 -20.40 -2.61
N ALA A 2 7.83 -19.47 -2.41
CA ALA A 2 7.99 -18.02 -2.68
C ALA A 2 9.28 -17.39 -2.11
N LEU A 3 9.80 -17.99 -1.03
CA LEU A 3 11.08 -17.67 -0.37
C LEU A 3 12.29 -17.58 -1.30
N ARG A 4 12.34 -18.32 -2.42
CA ARG A 4 13.50 -18.31 -3.35
C ARG A 4 13.72 -16.96 -4.04
N TYR A 5 12.71 -16.09 -4.11
CA TYR A 5 12.79 -14.78 -4.75
C TYR A 5 13.11 -13.64 -3.76
N ILE A 6 13.37 -13.97 -2.50
CA ILE A 6 13.48 -13.04 -1.38
C ILE A 6 14.93 -12.90 -0.91
N ASP A 7 15.85 -13.70 -1.44
CA ASP A 7 17.29 -13.50 -1.23
C ASP A 7 17.78 -12.35 -2.12
N GLY A 8 17.55 -11.13 -1.65
CA GLY A 8 18.18 -9.92 -2.20
C GLY A 8 19.70 -9.98 -2.07
N GLN A 9 20.41 -9.06 -2.73
CA GLN A 9 21.86 -8.93 -2.53
C GLN A 9 22.12 -8.22 -1.19
N ASN A 10 22.75 -8.91 -0.23
CA ASN A 10 23.07 -8.37 1.11
C ASN A 10 21.84 -7.77 1.84
N SER A 11 20.70 -8.48 1.83
CA SER A 11 19.43 -8.03 2.45
C SER A 11 18.81 -6.76 1.83
N ARG A 12 19.28 -6.34 0.65
CA ARG A 12 18.72 -5.23 -0.13
C ARG A 12 18.13 -5.74 -1.44
N TYR A 13 17.02 -5.14 -1.86
CA TYR A 13 16.37 -5.48 -3.11
C TYR A 13 16.65 -4.40 -4.17
N ALA A 14 17.18 -4.83 -5.31
CA ALA A 14 17.37 -3.96 -6.47
C ALA A 14 16.04 -3.68 -7.20
N TYR A 15 15.04 -4.54 -7.02
CA TYR A 15 13.73 -4.46 -7.65
C TYR A 15 12.65 -4.65 -6.60
N LEU A 16 11.52 -3.98 -6.79
CA LEU A 16 10.34 -4.21 -5.96
C LEU A 16 9.89 -5.67 -6.10
N PRO A 17 9.53 -6.35 -5.00
CA PRO A 17 8.92 -7.67 -5.09
C PRO A 17 7.67 -7.61 -5.96
N ASN A 18 7.43 -8.65 -6.76
CA ASN A 18 6.19 -8.76 -7.52
C ASN A 18 4.99 -8.78 -6.54
N ALA A 19 3.99 -7.93 -6.78
CA ALA A 19 2.84 -7.80 -5.88
C ALA A 19 2.09 -9.13 -5.67
N GLY A 20 1.94 -9.94 -6.72
CA GLY A 20 1.31 -11.27 -6.65
C GLY A 20 2.14 -12.31 -5.91
N LEU A 21 3.43 -12.07 -5.65
CA LEU A 21 4.24 -12.92 -4.75
C LEU A 21 4.04 -12.56 -3.28
N LEU A 22 3.80 -11.28 -2.97
CA LEU A 22 3.57 -10.82 -1.60
C LEU A 22 2.11 -10.94 -1.18
N PHE A 23 1.19 -10.81 -2.14
CA PHE A 23 -0.25 -10.86 -1.93
C PHE A 23 -0.86 -11.80 -2.99
N PRO A 24 -0.76 -13.13 -2.80
CA PRO A 24 -1.21 -14.11 -3.79
C PRO A 24 -2.68 -13.96 -4.16
N GLY A 25 -3.52 -13.53 -3.20
CA GLY A 25 -4.93 -13.24 -3.43
C GLY A 25 -5.23 -12.12 -4.44
N LEU A 26 -4.23 -11.32 -4.85
CA LEU A 26 -4.39 -10.35 -5.95
C LEU A 26 -4.42 -11.02 -7.33
N LEU A 27 -3.90 -12.25 -7.44
CA LEU A 27 -3.90 -13.02 -8.69
C LEU A 27 -5.18 -13.82 -8.86
N GLU A 28 -5.84 -14.12 -7.74
CA GLU A 28 -7.16 -14.71 -7.76
C GLU A 28 -8.16 -13.68 -8.29
N PRO A 29 -9.14 -14.08 -9.13
CA PRO A 29 -10.26 -13.22 -9.44
C PRO A 29 -10.87 -12.73 -8.14
N GLU A 30 -11.22 -11.44 -8.06
CA GLU A 30 -12.04 -10.98 -6.96
C GLU A 30 -13.25 -11.92 -6.88
N PRO A 31 -13.47 -12.60 -5.73
CA PRO A 31 -14.58 -13.54 -5.61
C PRO A 31 -15.82 -12.79 -6.04
N GLU A 32 -16.61 -13.35 -6.97
CA GLU A 32 -17.78 -12.67 -7.54
C GLU A 32 -18.48 -11.96 -6.40
N ALA A 33 -18.30 -10.64 -6.34
CA ALA A 33 -18.82 -9.90 -5.23
C ALA A 33 -20.30 -10.21 -5.28
N LYS A 34 -20.87 -10.76 -4.20
CA LYS A 34 -22.28 -10.47 -3.94
C LYS A 34 -22.31 -8.97 -4.04
N SER A 35 -22.78 -8.45 -5.18
CA SER A 35 -22.58 -7.07 -5.62
C SER A 35 -22.66 -6.23 -4.38
N GLN A 36 -21.50 -5.85 -3.82
CA GLN A 36 -21.55 -5.03 -2.63
C GLN A 36 -22.28 -3.82 -3.15
N PRO A 37 -23.47 -3.49 -2.60
CA PRO A 37 -24.20 -2.34 -3.09
C PRO A 37 -23.17 -1.23 -3.15
N GLU A 38 -23.06 -0.59 -4.31
CA GLU A 38 -22.14 0.54 -4.45
C GLU A 38 -22.32 1.37 -3.18
N PRO A 39 -21.23 1.72 -2.49
CA PRO A 39 -21.35 2.46 -1.26
C PRO A 39 -22.30 3.61 -1.54
N GLU A 40 -23.35 3.75 -0.71
CA GLU A 40 -24.47 4.66 -1.01
C GLU A 40 -23.99 6.09 -1.30
N ARG A 41 -22.76 6.39 -0.89
CA ARG A 41 -22.09 7.68 -0.98
C ARG A 41 -20.61 7.50 -1.32
N SER A 42 -20.13 8.28 -2.26
CA SER A 42 -18.71 8.48 -2.57
C SER A 42 -17.97 9.15 -1.42
N CYS A 43 -16.63 9.04 -1.39
CA CYS A 43 -15.79 9.76 -0.41
C CYS A 43 -16.04 11.27 -0.40
N ALA A 44 -16.35 11.86 -1.56
CA ALA A 44 -16.69 13.28 -1.67
C ALA A 44 -18.03 13.59 -0.96
N GLU A 45 -19.02 12.71 -1.06
CA GLU A 45 -20.31 12.87 -0.40
C GLU A 45 -20.21 12.64 1.11
N LEU A 46 -19.41 11.67 1.56
CA LEU A 46 -19.14 11.44 2.99
C LEU A 46 -18.44 12.63 3.64
N VAL A 47 -17.48 13.23 2.92
CA VAL A 47 -16.84 14.49 3.30
C VAL A 47 -17.87 15.63 3.40
N ALA A 48 -18.76 15.77 2.43
CA ALA A 48 -19.81 16.80 2.46
C ALA A 48 -20.79 16.63 3.65
N ALA A 49 -21.02 15.39 4.10
CA ALA A 49 -21.78 15.12 5.33
C ALA A 49 -20.98 15.22 6.63
N ARG A 50 -19.66 15.47 6.57
CA ARG A 50 -18.77 15.41 7.74
C ARG A 50 -18.71 14.01 8.39
N GLU A 51 -18.99 12.97 7.62
CA GLU A 51 -18.88 11.56 8.03
C GLU A 51 -17.48 11.01 7.78
N GLN A 52 -16.71 11.66 6.92
CA GLN A 52 -15.26 11.50 6.82
C GLN A 52 -14.60 12.83 7.09
N ASP A 53 -13.53 12.82 7.88
CA ASP A 53 -12.71 14.01 8.09
C ASP A 53 -12.08 14.43 6.76
N LEU A 54 -12.40 15.66 6.34
CA LEU A 54 -11.84 16.33 5.15
C LEU A 54 -10.32 16.10 5.01
N LEU A 55 -9.61 16.21 6.14
CA LEU A 55 -8.16 16.16 6.18
C LEU A 55 -7.59 14.77 5.91
N ILE A 56 -8.32 13.69 6.19
CA ILE A 56 -7.82 12.32 5.97
C ILE A 56 -7.70 12.05 4.47
N ASN A 57 -8.70 12.46 3.68
CA ASN A 57 -8.69 12.24 2.24
C ASN A 57 -7.57 13.01 1.55
N ASP A 58 -7.40 14.29 1.90
CA ASP A 58 -6.32 15.12 1.35
C ASP A 58 -4.94 14.60 1.77
N TRP A 59 -4.81 14.10 3.00
CA TRP A 59 -3.54 13.58 3.49
C TRP A 59 -3.16 12.26 2.82
N MET A 60 -4.10 11.32 2.69
CA MET A 60 -3.89 10.06 1.97
C MET A 60 -3.63 10.30 0.48
N ALA A 61 -4.34 11.25 -0.14
CA ALA A 61 -4.11 11.64 -1.53
C ALA A 61 -2.69 12.21 -1.70
N THR A 62 -2.24 13.04 -0.77
CA THR A 62 -0.88 13.61 -0.77
C THR A 62 0.18 12.52 -0.67
N ILE A 63 0.04 11.58 0.27
CA ILE A 63 1.00 10.49 0.48
C ILE A 63 1.05 9.57 -0.75
N THR A 64 -0.10 9.17 -1.27
CA THR A 64 -0.18 8.33 -2.48
C THR A 64 0.45 9.04 -3.69
N SER A 65 0.17 10.33 -3.85
CA SER A 65 0.72 11.15 -4.94
C SER A 65 2.24 11.22 -4.90
N GLN A 66 2.88 11.17 -3.73
CA GLN A 66 4.34 11.12 -3.64
C GLN A 66 4.92 9.82 -4.24
N TYR A 67 4.24 8.68 -4.05
CA TYR A 67 4.65 7.43 -4.68
C TYR A 67 4.43 7.47 -6.19
N ILE A 68 3.27 7.96 -6.64
CA ILE A 68 2.98 8.14 -8.08
C ILE A 68 4.02 9.05 -8.73
N TYR A 69 4.34 10.18 -8.09
CA TYR A 69 5.35 11.10 -8.57
C TYR A 69 6.70 10.41 -8.77
N LYS A 70 7.16 9.63 -7.77
CA LYS A 70 8.40 8.86 -7.87
C LYS A 70 8.37 7.87 -9.02
N LEU A 71 7.25 7.16 -9.23
CA LEU A 71 7.07 6.25 -10.36
C LEU A 71 7.18 6.98 -11.70
N LEU A 72 6.42 8.06 -11.89
CA LEU A 72 6.37 8.82 -13.14
C LEU A 72 7.73 9.45 -13.50
N HIS A 73 8.48 9.89 -12.48
CA HIS A 73 9.78 10.54 -12.67
C HIS A 73 10.97 9.57 -12.53
N ARG A 74 10.73 8.25 -12.50
CA ARG A 74 11.76 7.21 -12.35
C ARG A 74 12.70 7.44 -11.16
N GLN A 75 12.17 8.00 -10.07
CA GLN A 75 12.89 8.14 -8.81
C GLN A 75 12.86 6.83 -8.03
N PRO A 76 13.89 6.53 -7.24
CA PRO A 76 13.94 5.30 -6.46
C PRO A 76 12.81 5.27 -5.40
N ILE A 77 12.10 4.15 -5.35
CA ILE A 77 11.17 3.82 -4.27
C ILE A 77 11.92 2.93 -3.30
N SER A 78 12.23 3.46 -2.12
CA SER A 78 12.97 2.77 -1.06
C SER A 78 12.09 2.25 0.08
N SER A 79 10.79 2.56 0.03
CA SER A 79 9.85 2.27 1.10
C SER A 79 8.74 1.36 0.59
N PHE A 80 8.51 0.27 1.32
CA PHE A 80 7.53 -0.76 0.98
C PHE A 80 6.10 -0.33 1.33
N VAL A 81 5.92 0.19 2.55
CA VAL A 81 4.63 0.67 3.06
C VAL A 81 4.84 1.94 3.89
N SER A 82 3.84 2.81 3.93
CA SER A 82 3.82 3.98 4.81
C SER A 82 2.59 3.91 5.72
N TYR A 83 2.84 3.93 7.04
CA TYR A 83 1.82 4.02 8.07
C TYR A 83 1.59 5.47 8.45
N VAL A 84 0.33 5.84 8.62
CA VAL A 84 -0.11 7.21 8.80
C VAL A 84 -0.95 7.30 10.07
N SER A 85 -0.65 8.24 10.95
CA SER A 85 -1.36 8.43 12.22
C SER A 85 -1.91 9.85 12.34
N ALA A 86 -3.24 9.99 12.29
CA ALA A 86 -3.93 11.28 12.40
C ALA A 86 -3.72 11.96 13.75
N ASP A 87 -3.71 11.19 14.85
CA ASP A 87 -3.53 11.74 16.21
C ASP A 87 -2.20 12.47 16.39
N GLY A 88 -1.12 11.92 15.81
CA GLY A 88 0.23 12.49 15.90
C GLY A 88 0.67 13.27 14.67
N MET A 89 -0.17 13.36 13.63
CA MET A 89 0.17 13.90 12.30
C MET A 89 1.51 13.36 11.78
N SER A 90 1.73 12.05 11.91
CA SER A 90 3.01 11.42 11.61
C SER A 90 2.90 10.36 10.52
N VAL A 91 3.98 10.20 9.76
CA VAL A 91 4.14 9.16 8.73
C VAL A 91 5.38 8.34 9.05
N ARG A 92 5.22 7.03 9.14
CA ARG A 92 6.33 6.07 9.28
C ARG A 92 6.40 5.20 8.05
N SER A 93 7.45 5.36 7.26
CA SER A 93 7.71 4.53 6.10
C SER A 93 8.62 3.36 6.47
N VAL A 94 8.22 2.15 6.07
CA VAL A 94 8.99 0.91 6.25
C VAL A 94 9.89 0.71 5.04
N PRO A 95 11.20 0.46 5.22
CA PRO A 95 12.12 0.24 4.11
C PRO A 95 11.83 -1.09 3.40
N ILE A 96 12.22 -1.18 2.13
CA ILE A 96 12.17 -2.45 1.38
C ILE A 96 13.38 -3.29 1.79
N CYS A 97 13.24 -4.12 2.81
CA CYS A 97 14.25 -5.09 3.25
C CYS A 97 13.60 -6.40 3.71
N ARG A 98 14.43 -7.45 3.84
CA ARG A 98 13.96 -8.82 4.04
C ARG A 98 13.12 -8.95 5.31
N ASP A 99 13.64 -8.40 6.40
CA ASP A 99 13.04 -8.53 7.73
C ASP A 99 11.65 -7.91 7.78
N GLU A 100 11.44 -6.81 7.05
CA GLU A 100 10.16 -6.10 6.98
C GLU A 100 9.17 -6.74 5.99
N LEU A 101 9.66 -7.46 4.97
CA LEU A 101 8.80 -8.16 4.00
C LEU A 101 8.36 -9.54 4.49
N LEU A 102 9.18 -10.22 5.30
CA LEU A 102 8.93 -11.58 5.78
C LEU A 102 7.54 -11.79 6.41
N PRO A 103 7.00 -10.87 7.24
CA PRO A 103 5.69 -11.04 7.86
C PRO A 103 4.54 -11.14 6.86
N TYR A 104 4.65 -10.45 5.72
CA TYR A 104 3.64 -10.47 4.66
C TYR A 104 3.63 -11.78 3.89
N LEU A 105 4.74 -12.52 3.90
CA LEU A 105 4.93 -13.75 3.13
C LEU A 105 4.68 -15.02 3.94
N LEU A 106 4.75 -14.94 5.26
CA LEU A 106 4.42 -16.05 6.17
C LEU A 106 2.93 -16.12 6.50
N ASN A 107 2.24 -14.98 6.38
CA ASN A 107 0.82 -14.84 6.71
C ASN A 107 -0.07 -14.69 5.46
N SER A 108 0.51 -14.73 4.25
CA SER A 108 -0.17 -14.72 2.96
C SER A 108 -0.56 -16.11 2.47
#